data_AF-A0A0U0UFR8-F1
#
_entry.id   AF-A0A0U0UFR8-F1
#
_cell.length_a   1.000
_cell.length_b   1.000
_cell.length_c   1.000
_cell.angle_alpha   90.00
_cell.angle_beta   90.00
_cell.angle_gamma   90.00
#
_symmetry.space_group_name_H-M   'P 1'
#
loop_
_entity.id
_entity.type
_entity.pdbx_description
1 polymer ?
#
loop_
_entity_poly.entity_id
_entity_poly.type
_entity_poly.pdbx_seq_one_letter_code
_entity_poly.pdbx_strand_id
1 'polypeptide(L)'
;MELARPETGLRPPRPGNFVMSFLDASIAPLSTVANSDLNFRIYDEGRVSHQVSMWVNRYQHQTTVTVLFPDNPIASESVANYIAAMKSIYIRTADGTLATLKPGT
;
A
#
# COMPACT_ATOMS: atom_id res chain seq x y z
N MET A 1 -14.67 -20.06 -15.52
CA MET A 1 -14.17 -20.03 -14.13
C MET A 1 -15.19 -20.80 -13.30
N GLU A 2 -14.84 -22.02 -12.87
CA GLU A 2 -15.74 -22.87 -12.07
C GLU A 2 -15.52 -22.53 -10.60
N LEU A 3 -16.55 -21.99 -9.94
CA LEU A 3 -16.50 -21.70 -8.51
C LEU A 3 -16.75 -23.00 -7.74
N ALA A 4 -15.93 -23.25 -6.70
CA ALA A 4 -16.03 -24.43 -5.86
C ALA A 4 -17.46 -24.63 -5.33
N ARG A 5 -17.87 -25.89 -5.18
CA ARG A 5 -19.25 -26.25 -4.82
C ARG A 5 -19.64 -25.64 -3.47
N PRO A 6 -20.90 -25.21 -3.28
CA PRO A 6 -21.35 -24.55 -2.05
C PRO A 6 -21.05 -25.31 -0.75
N GLU A 7 -21.06 -26.64 -0.81
CA GLU A 7 -20.71 -27.55 0.29
C GLU A 7 -19.26 -27.43 0.80
N THR A 8 -18.37 -26.75 0.09
CA THR A 8 -16.96 -26.59 0.49
C THR A 8 -16.74 -25.54 1.59
N GLY A 9 -17.79 -24.83 2.04
CA GLY A 9 -17.70 -23.82 3.11
C GLY A 9 -16.90 -22.56 2.75
N LEU A 10 -16.52 -22.41 1.47
CA LEU A 10 -15.82 -21.24 0.97
C LEU A 10 -16.81 -20.08 0.84
N ARG A 11 -16.68 -19.09 1.71
CA ARG A 11 -17.42 -17.83 1.66
C ARG A 11 -16.57 -16.74 1.01
N PRO A 12 -17.16 -15.82 0.22
CA PRO A 12 -16.43 -14.67 -0.30
C PRO A 12 -15.79 -13.90 0.87
N PRO A 13 -14.56 -13.35 0.68
CA PRO A 13 -13.92 -12.55 1.70
C PRO A 13 -14.82 -11.38 2.09
N ARG A 14 -14.87 -11.06 3.39
CA ARG A 14 -15.62 -9.88 3.85
C ARG A 14 -15.00 -8.61 3.25
N PRO A 15 -15.81 -7.67 2.75
CA PRO A 15 -15.33 -6.33 2.36
C PRO A 15 -14.58 -5.65 3.52
N GLY A 16 -13.60 -4.80 3.19
CA GLY A 16 -12.98 -3.90 4.18
C GLY A 16 -11.68 -4.37 4.84
N ASN A 17 -10.98 -5.38 4.33
CA ASN A 17 -9.59 -5.60 4.79
C ASN A 17 -8.69 -4.49 4.24
N PHE A 18 -7.91 -3.86 5.11
CA PHE A 18 -6.82 -2.97 4.72
C PHE A 18 -5.56 -3.82 4.55
N VAL A 19 -4.97 -3.82 3.36
CA VAL A 19 -3.72 -4.52 3.09
C VAL A 19 -2.63 -3.49 2.86
N MET A 20 -1.51 -3.63 3.58
CA MET A 20 -0.32 -2.80 3.39
C MET A 20 0.89 -3.70 3.16
N SER A 21 1.65 -3.41 2.11
CA SER A 21 2.91 -4.07 1.79
C SER A 21 4.05 -3.06 1.73
N PHE A 22 5.23 -3.47 2.19
CA PHE A 22 6.46 -2.70 2.09
C PHE A 22 7.48 -3.48 1.25
N LEU A 23 8.03 -2.82 0.25
CA LEU A 23 9.09 -3.36 -0.61
C LEU A 23 10.31 -2.44 -0.55
N ASP A 24 11.46 -2.99 -0.18
CA ASP A 24 12.75 -2.32 -0.34
C ASP A 24 13.48 -2.88 -1.57
N ALA A 25 13.35 -2.17 -2.68
CA ALA A 25 14.02 -2.49 -3.94
C ALA A 25 15.46 -1.94 -3.99
N SER A 26 15.94 -1.24 -2.95
CA SER A 26 17.32 -0.77 -2.87
C SER A 26 18.32 -1.85 -2.41
N ILE A 27 17.83 -3.02 -1.99
CA ILE A 27 18.62 -4.13 -1.48
C ILE A 27 18.78 -5.21 -2.57
N ALA A 28 19.91 -5.91 -2.59
CA ALA A 28 20.17 -7.00 -3.54
C ALA A 28 19.17 -8.17 -3.36
N PRO A 29 18.78 -8.88 -4.43
CA PRO A 29 19.22 -8.69 -5.82
C PRO A 29 18.45 -7.58 -6.55
N LEU A 30 17.37 -7.04 -5.96
CA LEU A 30 16.50 -6.07 -6.62
C LEU A 30 17.22 -4.74 -6.91
N SER A 31 18.25 -4.38 -6.14
CA SER A 31 19.09 -3.21 -6.42
C SER A 31 19.72 -3.23 -7.82
N THR A 32 20.03 -4.42 -8.35
CA THR A 32 20.61 -4.57 -9.70
C THR A 32 19.59 -4.34 -10.81
N VAL A 33 18.29 -4.54 -10.51
CA VAL A 33 17.18 -4.36 -11.46
C VAL A 33 16.47 -3.01 -11.23
N ALA A 34 16.52 -2.43 -10.04
CA ALA A 34 15.90 -1.13 -9.73
C ALA A 34 16.60 0.07 -10.38
N ASN A 35 17.80 -0.14 -10.95
CA ASN A 35 18.50 0.81 -11.81
C ASN A 35 17.98 0.81 -13.25
N SER A 36 17.29 -0.26 -13.69
CA SER A 36 16.41 -0.17 -14.84
C SER A 36 15.04 0.29 -14.35
N ASP A 37 14.32 1.08 -15.16
CA ASP A 37 13.02 1.64 -14.81
C ASP A 37 12.02 0.53 -14.40
N LEU A 38 12.06 0.12 -13.13
CA LEU A 38 11.13 -0.83 -12.52
C LEU A 38 9.78 -0.13 -12.39
N ASN A 39 9.08 -0.08 -13.51
CA ASN A 39 7.68 0.31 -13.62
C ASN A 39 6.84 -0.81 -13.03
N PHE A 40 6.87 -0.95 -11.70
CA PHE A 40 6.04 -1.89 -10.97
C PHE A 40 4.57 -1.51 -11.22
N ARG A 41 3.93 -2.22 -12.13
CA ARG A 41 2.55 -1.96 -12.53
C ARG A 41 1.67 -2.94 -11.79
N ILE A 42 0.84 -2.41 -10.90
CA ILE A 42 -0.16 -3.20 -10.20
C ILE A 42 -1.26 -3.51 -11.22
N TYR A 43 -1.35 -4.78 -11.60
CA TYR A 43 -2.45 -5.27 -12.41
C TYR A 43 -3.56 -5.69 -11.46
N ASP A 44 -4.56 -4.83 -11.34
CA ASP A 44 -5.82 -5.18 -10.69
C ASP A 44 -6.81 -5.69 -11.74
N GLU A 45 -7.61 -6.70 -11.42
CA GLU A 45 -8.67 -7.22 -12.32
C GLU A 45 -9.78 -6.15 -12.52
N GLY A 46 -9.74 -5.05 -11.76
CA GLY A 46 -10.61 -3.86 -11.92
C GLY A 46 -12.07 -4.12 -11.58
N ARG A 47 -12.42 -5.36 -11.23
CA ARG A 47 -13.80 -5.77 -11.06
C ARG A 47 -14.35 -5.44 -9.69
N VAL A 48 -13.50 -5.34 -8.66
CA VAL A 48 -13.96 -5.21 -7.29
C VAL A 48 -12.85 -4.62 -6.39
N SER A 49 -12.69 -3.30 -6.34
CA SER A 49 -12.04 -2.68 -5.18
C SER A 49 -13.07 -2.59 -4.05
N HIS A 50 -13.26 -3.69 -3.32
CA HIS A 50 -14.02 -3.70 -2.05
C HIS A 50 -13.10 -3.45 -0.84
N GLN A 51 -11.84 -3.07 -1.10
CA GLN A 51 -10.75 -3.05 -0.13
C GLN A 51 -9.79 -1.90 -0.47
N VAL A 52 -9.12 -1.37 0.55
CA VAL A 52 -8.01 -0.43 0.37
C VAL A 52 -6.72 -1.22 0.45
N SER A 53 -5.92 -1.16 -0.61
CA SER A 53 -4.60 -1.80 -0.66
C SER A 53 -3.53 -0.73 -0.87
N MET A 54 -2.45 -0.81 -0.09
CA MET A 54 -1.37 0.17 -0.09
C MET A 54 -0.03 -0.54 -0.26
N TRP A 55 0.82 0.02 -1.11
CA TRP A 55 2.20 -0.43 -1.32
C TRP A 55 3.15 0.72 -1.10
N VAL A 56 4.06 0.56 -0.14
CA VAL A 56 5.18 1.49 0.10
C VAL A 56 6.42 0.88 -0.53
N ASN A 57 6.93 1.52 -1.57
CA ASN A 57 8.10 1.03 -2.31
C ASN A 57 9.26 1.99 -2.11
N ARG A 58 10.36 1.50 -1.54
CA ARG A 58 11.62 2.22 -1.41
C ARG A 58 12.55 1.80 -2.53
N TYR A 59 12.98 2.78 -3.30
CA TYR A 59 13.98 2.68 -4.36
C TYR A 59 15.26 3.39 -3.91
N GLN A 60 16.31 3.31 -4.74
CA GLN A 60 17.62 3.90 -4.44
C GLN A 60 17.56 5.41 -4.17
N HIS A 61 16.68 6.14 -4.86
CA HIS A 61 16.60 7.61 -4.78
C HIS A 61 15.28 8.16 -4.25
N GLN A 62 14.27 7.31 -4.04
CA GLN A 62 12.94 7.77 -3.62
C GLN A 62 12.14 6.67 -2.92
N THR A 63 11.19 7.08 -2.09
CA THR A 63 10.12 6.22 -1.58
C THR A 63 8.80 6.66 -2.17
N THR A 64 8.04 5.72 -2.72
CA THR A 64 6.72 5.97 -3.32
C THR A 64 5.66 5.21 -2.54
N VAL A 65 4.44 5.75 -2.54
CA VAL A 65 3.25 5.06 -2.01
C VAL A 65 2.22 4.96 -3.12
N THR A 66 1.75 3.75 -3.39
CA THR A 66 0.64 3.49 -4.33
C THR A 66 -0.55 2.98 -3.53
N VAL A 67 -1.75 3.47 -3.83
CA VAL A 67 -2.98 3.04 -3.16
C VAL A 67 -4.01 2.66 -4.19
N LEU A 68 -4.59 1.47 -4.04
CA LEU A 68 -5.80 1.03 -4.72
C LEU A 68 -6.97 1.16 -3.74
N PHE A 69 -8.04 1.83 -4.16
CA PHE A 69 -9.21 2.11 -3.33
C PHE A 69 -10.49 2.15 -4.19
N PRO A 70 -11.68 2.02 -3.56
CA PRO A 70 -12.93 2.03 -4.31
C PRO A 70 -13.16 3.40 -4.99
N ASP A 71 -13.57 3.41 -6.25
CA ASP A 71 -13.78 4.65 -7.02
C ASP A 71 -15.05 5.38 -6.57
N ASN A 72 -14.93 6.16 -5.49
CA ASN A 72 -15.95 7.08 -5.02
C ASN A 72 -15.33 8.29 -4.29
N PRO A 73 -16.06 9.42 -4.19
CA PRO A 73 -15.51 10.65 -3.60
C PRO A 73 -15.06 10.51 -2.15
N ILE A 74 -15.78 9.73 -1.33
CA ILE A 74 -15.48 9.54 0.10
C ILE A 74 -14.14 8.80 0.25
N ALA A 75 -13.94 7.72 -0.51
CA ALA A 75 -12.70 6.96 -0.50
C ALA A 75 -11.53 7.81 -1.01
N SER A 76 -11.74 8.58 -2.09
CA SER A 76 -10.72 9.49 -2.62
C SER A 76 -10.26 10.52 -1.59
N GLU A 77 -11.19 11.20 -0.91
CA GLU A 77 -10.88 12.17 0.13
C GLU A 77 -10.17 11.51 1.33
N SER A 78 -10.69 10.37 1.79
CA SER A 78 -10.12 9.63 2.92
C SER A 78 -8.68 9.19 2.64
N VAL A 79 -8.42 8.64 1.45
CA VAL A 79 -7.08 8.21 1.04
C VAL A 79 -6.15 9.41 0.89
N ALA A 80 -6.60 10.52 0.28
CA ALA A 80 -5.79 11.72 0.13
C ALA A 80 -5.34 12.28 1.49
N ASN A 81 -6.26 12.39 2.45
CA ASN A 81 -5.97 12.84 3.81
C ASN A 81 -4.98 11.91 4.52
N TYR A 82 -5.17 10.59 4.39
CA TYR A 82 -4.28 9.62 5.00
C TYR A 82 -2.86 9.67 4.42
N ILE A 83 -2.73 9.80 3.09
CA ILE A 83 -1.42 9.89 2.42
C ILE A 83 -0.72 11.22 2.75
N ALA A 84 -1.46 12.32 2.88
CA ALA A 84 -0.88 13.59 3.32
C ALA A 84 -0.33 13.51 4.75
N ALA A 85 -1.09 12.94 5.69
CA ALA A 85 -0.65 12.73 7.06
C ALA A 85 0.56 11.79 7.14
N MET A 86 0.51 10.67 6.40
CA MET A 86 1.60 9.71 6.29
C MET A 86 2.89 10.36 5.78
N LYS A 87 2.81 11.12 4.67
CA LYS A 87 3.97 11.84 4.11
C LYS A 87 4.57 12.83 5.12
N SER A 88 3.73 13.58 5.83
CA SER A 88 4.16 14.51 6.89
C SER A 88 4.94 13.80 7.99
N ILE A 89 4.44 12.64 8.46
CA ILE A 89 5.12 11.83 9.48
C ILE A 89 6.45 11.29 8.95
N TYR A 90 6.50 10.80 7.71
CA TYR A 90 7.75 10.32 7.09
C TYR A 90 8.81 11.42 7.01
N ILE A 91 8.46 12.61 6.52
CA ILE A 91 9.39 13.75 6.45
C ILE A 91 9.89 14.10 7.84
N ARG A 92 8.97 14.28 8.81
CA ARG A 92 9.33 14.65 10.19
C ARG A 92 10.24 13.60 10.85
N THR A 93 10.03 12.32 10.54
CA THR A 93 10.89 11.23 11.05
C THR A 93 12.26 11.25 10.38
N ALA A 94 12.31 11.42 9.06
CA ALA A 94 13.56 11.47 8.29
C ALA A 94 14.44 12.67 8.68
N ASP A 95 13.82 13.82 8.98
CA ASP A 95 14.50 15.02 9.44
C ASP A 95 14.88 14.96 10.94
N GLY A 96 14.50 13.89 11.65
CA GLY A 96 14.77 13.72 13.08
C GLY A 96 13.96 14.67 13.98
N THR A 97 12.90 15.29 13.47
CA THR A 97 12.08 16.29 14.17
C THR A 97 10.84 15.68 14.83
N LEU A 98 10.63 14.37 14.69
CA LEU A 98 9.57 13.65 15.37
C LEU A 98 10.07 13.30 16.78
N ALA A 99 9.65 14.08 17.78
CA ALA A 99 9.92 13.76 19.17
C ALA A 99 9.51 12.31 19.44
N THR A 100 10.41 11.50 19.98
CA THR A 100 10.19 10.08 20.28
C THR A 100 8.87 9.94 21.02
N LEU A 101 7.87 9.33 20.40
CA LEU A 101 6.65 8.93 21.09
C LEU A 101 7.10 8.00 22.21
N LYS A 102 7.02 8.46 23.46
CA LYS A 102 7.19 7.57 24.61
C LYS A 102 6.16 6.45 24.45
N PRO A 103 6.55 5.16 24.52
CA PRO A 103 5.58 4.09 24.58
C PRO A 103 4.63 4.36 25.75
N GLY A 104 3.33 4.38 25.48
CA GLY A 104 2.32 4.61 26.51
C GLY A 104 2.42 3.54 27.61
N THR A 105 2.42 4.01 28.85
CA THR A 105 2.14 3.25 30.09
C THR A 105 0.73 2.67 30.08
#